data_AF-S8BUW7-F1
#
_entry.id   AF-S8BUW7-F1
#
_cell.length_a   1.000
_cell.length_b   1.000
_cell.length_c   1.000
_cell.angle_alpha   90.00
_cell.angle_beta   90.00
_cell.angle_gamma   90.00
#
_symmetry.space_group_name_H-M   'P 1'
#
loop_
_entity.id
_entity.type
_entity.pdbx_description
1 polymer ?
#
loop_
_entity_poly.entity_id
_entity_poly.type
_entity_poly.pdbx_seq_one_letter_code
_entity_poly.pdbx_strand_id
1 'polypeptide(L)'
;MAEARGGELPFSEEAVMADFLRDHVDWTRDLVVDARKVEEGALRRHEAAAWLREVVGEFAAKDLPAEPCEAEFRAGLRSGIILCKALNVVQNGAVHKVYHSI
;
A
#
# COMPACT_ATOMS: atom_id res chain seq x y z
N MET A 1 -57.35 -38.60 -3.89
CA MET A 1 -57.63 -37.70 -5.03
C MET A 1 -57.67 -36.29 -4.47
N ALA A 2 -56.81 -35.33 -4.76
CA ALA A 2 -55.57 -35.27 -5.51
C ALA A 2 -54.74 -34.13 -4.90
N GLU A 3 -53.43 -34.30 -4.90
CA GLU A 3 -52.43 -33.30 -4.57
C GLU A 3 -52.45 -32.18 -5.62
N ALA A 4 -52.39 -30.92 -5.18
CA ALA A 4 -51.97 -29.82 -6.03
C ALA A 4 -51.07 -28.89 -5.19
N ARG A 5 -49.83 -29.31 -5.02
CA ARG A 5 -48.72 -28.42 -4.70
C ARG A 5 -48.54 -27.48 -5.89
N GLY A 6 -49.21 -26.34 -5.86
CA GLY A 6 -48.90 -25.22 -6.73
C GLY A 6 -47.57 -24.61 -6.26
N GLY A 7 -46.47 -25.03 -6.87
CA GLY A 7 -45.17 -24.40 -6.67
C GLY A 7 -45.20 -23.00 -7.29
N GLU A 8 -45.20 -21.98 -6.44
CA GLU A 8 -44.83 -20.63 -6.83
C GLU A 8 -43.31 -20.49 -6.67
N LEU A 9 -42.67 -20.00 -7.72
CA LEU A 9 -41.23 -20.07 -7.95
C LEU A 9 -40.45 -19.28 -6.87
N PRO A 10 -39.20 -19.67 -6.53
CA PRO A 10 -38.38 -19.05 -5.48
C PRO A 10 -37.83 -17.65 -5.86
N PHE A 11 -38.46 -16.95 -6.79
CA PHE A 11 -37.96 -15.70 -7.36
C PHE A 11 -38.92 -14.56 -7.02
N SER A 12 -38.68 -13.89 -5.89
CA SER A 12 -39.24 -12.56 -5.65
C SER A 12 -38.28 -11.53 -6.27
N GLU A 13 -38.76 -10.77 -7.25
CA GLU A 13 -38.03 -9.70 -7.94
C GLU A 13 -37.37 -8.72 -6.95
N GLU A 14 -38.07 -8.40 -5.87
CA GLU A 14 -37.62 -7.50 -4.81
C GLU A 14 -36.40 -8.05 -4.07
N ALA A 15 -36.37 -9.37 -3.82
CA ALA A 15 -35.25 -10.02 -3.16
C ALA A 15 -34.00 -9.98 -4.04
N VAL A 16 -34.15 -10.25 -5.35
CA VAL A 16 -33.03 -10.20 -6.30
C VAL A 16 -32.48 -8.77 -6.43
N MET A 17 -33.36 -7.76 -6.42
CA MET A 17 -32.95 -6.36 -6.43
C MET A 17 -32.25 -5.95 -5.13
N ALA A 18 -32.74 -6.40 -3.98
CA ALA A 18 -32.11 -6.12 -2.69
C ALA A 18 -30.72 -6.75 -2.58
N ASP A 19 -30.54 -7.98 -3.07
CA ASP A 19 -29.25 -8.66 -3.11
C ASP A 19 -28.27 -7.95 -4.05
N PHE A 20 -28.71 -7.53 -5.24
CA PHE A 20 -27.87 -6.74 -6.15
C PHE A 20 -27.41 -5.41 -5.54
N LEU A 21 -28.30 -4.70 -4.85
CA LEU A 21 -27.94 -3.46 -4.15
C LEU A 21 -26.95 -3.72 -3.01
N ARG A 22 -27.10 -4.83 -2.29
CA ARG A 22 -26.19 -5.23 -1.22
C ARG A 22 -24.80 -5.54 -1.77
N ASP A 23 -24.71 -6.33 -2.84
CA ASP A 23 -23.46 -6.66 -3.51
C ASP A 23 -22.76 -5.41 -4.04
N HIS A 24 -23.52 -4.47 -4.61
CA HIS A 24 -22.96 -3.21 -5.09
C HIS A 24 -22.40 -2.34 -3.96
N VAL A 25 -23.08 -2.28 -2.81
CA VAL A 25 -22.60 -1.56 -1.63
C VAL A 25 -21.34 -2.21 -1.04
N ASP A 26 -21.28 -3.54 -1.02
CA ASP A 26 -20.12 -4.26 -0.51
C ASP A 26 -18.89 -4.06 -1.43
N TRP A 27 -19.07 -4.20 -2.74
CA TRP A 27 -18.01 -3.95 -3.72
C TRP A 27 -17.49 -2.50 -3.67
N THR A 28 -18.39 -1.51 -3.58
CA THR A 28 -17.96 -0.11 -3.46
C THR A 28 -17.21 0.16 -2.16
N ARG A 29 -17.62 -0.48 -1.06
CA ARG A 29 -16.90 -0.41 0.23
C ARG A 29 -15.50 -1.02 0.12
N ASP A 30 -15.37 -2.18 -0.51
CA ASP A 30 -14.08 -2.84 -0.71
C ASP A 30 -13.12 -1.96 -1.53
N LEU A 31 -13.62 -1.35 -2.61
CA LEU A 31 -12.83 -0.39 -3.39
C LEU A 31 -12.34 0.79 -2.56
N VAL A 32 -13.19 1.37 -1.71
CA VAL A 32 -12.81 2.48 -0.83
C VAL A 32 -11.74 2.03 0.18
N VAL A 33 -11.90 0.84 0.75
CA VAL A 33 -10.93 0.26 1.68
C VAL A 33 -9.58 0.06 0.97
N ASP A 34 -9.57 -0.46 -0.24
CA ASP A 34 -8.34 -0.68 -1.00
C ASP A 34 -7.69 0.63 -1.45
N ALA A 35 -8.47 1.62 -1.89
CA ALA A 35 -7.96 2.96 -2.19
C ALA A 35 -7.27 3.59 -0.96
N ARG A 36 -7.89 3.48 0.22
CA ARG A 36 -7.30 3.98 1.46
C ARG A 36 -6.00 3.26 1.82
N LYS A 37 -5.94 1.93 1.67
CA LYS A 37 -4.69 1.18 1.91
C LYS A 37 -3.56 1.62 0.97
N VAL A 38 -3.88 1.90 -0.30
CA VAL A 38 -2.90 2.39 -1.27
C VAL A 38 -2.39 3.78 -0.87
N GLU A 39 -3.29 4.67 -0.44
CA GLU A 39 -2.94 6.01 0.05
C GLU A 39 -2.10 5.96 1.33
N GLU A 40 -2.49 5.16 2.32
CA GLU A 40 -1.71 4.92 3.54
C GLU A 40 -0.32 4.36 3.21
N GLY A 41 -0.23 3.47 2.23
CA GLY A 41 1.04 2.94 1.73
C GLY A 41 1.91 4.03 1.10
N ALA A 42 1.33 4.96 0.34
CA ALA A 42 2.04 6.10 -0.22
C ALA A 42 2.52 7.06 0.87
N LEU A 43 1.67 7.40 1.84
CA LEU A 43 2.01 8.30 2.94
C LEU A 43 3.20 7.75 3.74
N ARG A 44 3.19 6.46 4.10
CA ARG A 44 4.30 5.83 4.82
C ARG A 44 5.61 5.85 4.02
N ARG A 45 5.55 5.75 2.68
CA ARG A 45 6.74 5.92 1.83
C ARG A 45 7.25 7.35 1.83
N HIS A 46 6.36 8.33 1.74
CA HIS A 46 6.71 9.75 1.74
C HIS A 46 7.34 10.16 3.08
N GLU A 47 6.74 9.75 4.20
CA GLU A 47 7.30 9.98 5.54
C GLU A 47 8.68 9.34 5.71
N ALA A 48 8.84 8.09 5.27
CA ALA A 48 10.14 7.41 5.32
C ALA A 48 11.19 8.11 4.45
N ALA A 49 10.82 8.54 3.24
CA ALA A 49 11.72 9.27 2.35
C ALA A 49 12.11 10.63 2.94
N ALA A 50 11.17 11.37 3.52
CA ALA A 50 11.43 12.63 4.20
C ALA A 50 12.40 12.45 5.37
N TRP A 51 12.16 11.44 6.23
CA TRP A 51 13.05 11.12 7.34
C TRP A 51 14.46 10.75 6.87
N LEU A 52 14.59 9.92 5.83
CA LEU A 52 15.91 9.56 5.28
C LEU A 52 16.66 10.77 4.69
N ARG A 53 15.93 11.70 4.06
CA ARG A 53 16.51 12.95 3.55
C ARG A 53 16.96 13.87 4.67
N GLU A 54 16.25 13.92 5.79
CA GLU A 54 16.66 14.65 6.98
C GLU A 54 17.91 14.04 7.62
N VAL A 55 17.94 12.71 7.78
CA VAL A 55 19.01 12.00 8.49
C VAL A 55 20.30 11.90 7.67
N VAL A 56 20.20 11.64 6.37
CA VAL A 56 21.36 11.32 5.50
C VAL A 56 21.67 12.45 4.50
N GLY A 57 20.81 13.46 4.40
CA GLY A 57 21.04 14.66 3.59
C GLY A 57 21.16 14.38 2.10
N GLU A 58 22.19 14.96 1.47
CA GLU A 58 22.42 14.95 0.01
C GLU A 58 22.43 13.54 -0.61
N PHE A 59 22.92 12.53 0.12
CA PHE A 59 22.95 11.14 -0.36
C PHE A 59 21.55 10.56 -0.55
N ALA A 60 20.62 10.88 0.33
CA ALA A 60 19.23 10.48 0.16
C ALA A 60 18.51 11.38 -0.85
N ALA A 61 18.85 12.67 -0.91
CA ALA A 61 18.18 13.61 -1.82
C ALA A 61 18.39 13.30 -3.31
N LYS A 62 19.54 12.69 -3.67
CA LYS A 62 19.87 12.30 -5.04
C LYS A 62 19.10 11.07 -5.51
N ASP A 63 19.02 10.03 -4.67
CA ASP A 63 18.47 8.73 -5.05
C ASP A 63 17.02 8.51 -4.55
N LEU A 64 16.52 9.36 -3.65
CA LEU A 64 15.12 9.38 -3.19
C LEU A 64 14.49 10.75 -3.38
N PRO A 65 13.52 10.91 -4.31
CA PRO A 65 12.71 12.13 -4.38
C PRO A 65 11.86 12.32 -3.12
N ALA A 66 11.26 13.50 -2.94
CA ALA A 66 10.45 13.82 -1.75
C ALA A 66 9.17 12.98 -1.67
N GLU A 67 8.54 12.72 -2.82
CA GLU A 67 7.34 11.88 -2.95
C GLU A 67 7.62 10.74 -3.92
N PRO A 68 8.36 9.70 -3.50
CA PRO A 68 8.70 8.59 -4.37
C PRO A 68 7.51 7.65 -4.58
N CYS A 69 7.34 7.18 -5.81
CA CYS A 69 6.51 6.00 -6.05
C CYS A 69 7.17 4.75 -5.43
N GLU A 70 6.44 3.63 -5.34
CA GLU A 70 6.99 2.39 -4.77
C GLU A 70 8.25 1.91 -5.51
N ALA A 71 8.25 1.98 -6.84
CA ALA A 71 9.37 1.53 -7.65
C ALA A 71 10.63 2.38 -7.41
N GLU A 72 10.48 3.71 -7.35
CA GLU A 72 11.57 4.65 -7.06
C GLU A 72 12.09 4.47 -5.63
N PHE A 73 11.20 4.36 -4.64
CA PHE A 73 11.57 4.14 -3.26
C PHE A 73 12.40 2.86 -3.12
N ARG A 74 11.95 1.76 -3.75
CA ARG A 74 12.69 0.49 -3.77
C ARG A 74 14.00 0.59 -4.54
N ALA A 75 14.04 1.34 -5.65
CA ALA A 75 15.25 1.52 -6.45
C ALA A 75 16.32 2.31 -5.68
N GLY A 76 15.96 3.44 -5.07
CA GLY A 76 16.88 4.28 -4.29
C GLY A 76 17.46 3.56 -3.06
N LEU A 77 16.68 2.67 -2.44
CA LEU A 77 17.13 1.88 -1.29
C LEU A 77 17.84 0.57 -1.65
N ARG A 78 17.80 0.15 -2.91
CA ARG A 78 18.28 -1.17 -3.35
C ARG A 78 19.75 -1.44 -3.03
N SER A 79 20.57 -0.41 -3.14
CA SER A 79 22.02 -0.51 -2.88
C SER A 79 22.35 -0.66 -1.40
N GLY A 80 21.39 -0.40 -0.50
CA GLY A 80 21.60 -0.42 0.95
C GLY A 80 22.42 0.76 1.49
N ILE A 81 23.01 1.60 0.64
CA ILE A 81 23.92 2.69 1.05
C ILE A 81 23.22 3.70 1.95
N ILE A 82 22.01 4.14 1.57
CA ILE A 82 21.21 5.09 2.34
C ILE A 82 20.85 4.48 3.70
N LEU A 83 20.48 3.20 3.73
CA LEU A 83 20.12 2.50 4.96
C LEU A 83 21.33 2.36 5.89
N CYS A 84 22.49 1.96 5.37
CA CYS A 84 23.72 1.85 6.15
C CYS A 84 24.17 3.20 6.71
N LYS A 85 24.05 4.27 5.93
CA LYS A 85 24.37 5.62 6.39
C LYS A 85 23.38 6.09 7.47
N ALA A 86 22.08 5.89 7.28
CA ALA A 86 21.07 6.22 8.28
C ALA A 86 21.32 5.45 9.60
N LEU A 87 21.66 4.17 9.51
CA LEU A 87 22.00 3.36 10.68
C LEU A 87 23.22 3.90 11.42
N ASN A 88 24.24 4.36 10.69
CA ASN A 88 25.42 4.98 11.31
C ASN A 88 25.13 6.33 11.97
N VAL A 89 24.11 7.07 11.52
CA VAL A 89 23.68 8.32 12.19
C VAL A 89 22.96 8.00 13.50
N VAL A 90 22.09 7.00 13.50
CA VAL A 90 21.35 6.57 14.70
C VAL A 90 22.27 5.88 15.71
N GLN A 91 23.16 5.01 15.21
CA GLN A 91 24.11 4.25 16.00
C GLN A 91 25.50 4.39 15.37
N ASN A 92 26.28 5.32 15.91
CA ASN A 92 27.66 5.56 15.49
C ASN A 92 28.46 4.25 15.50
N GLY A 93 29.05 3.89 14.36
CA GLY A 93 29.91 2.71 14.21
C GLY A 93 29.18 1.38 13.98
N ALA A 94 27.86 1.36 13.78
CA ALA A 94 27.14 0.11 13.48
C ALA A 94 27.64 -0.57 12.19
N VAL A 95 27.96 0.21 11.16
CA VAL A 95 28.45 -0.27 9.86
C VAL A 95 29.84 0.31 9.60
N HIS A 96 30.87 -0.54 9.70
CA HIS A 96 32.27 -0.14 9.56
C HIS A 96 32.73 0.06 8.11
N LYS A 97 32.02 -0.49 7.12
CA LYS A 97 32.36 -0.36 5.70
C LYS A 97 31.11 -0.44 4.82
N VAL A 98 30.93 0.53 3.95
CA VAL A 98 29.85 0.57 2.95
C VAL A 98 30.48 0.47 1.56
N TYR A 99 30.13 -0.57 0.80
CA TYR A 99 30.62 -0.75 -0.57
C TYR A 99 29.64 -0.12 -1.57
N HIS A 100 30.17 0.63 -2.54
CA HIS A 100 29.43 1.02 -3.74
C HIS A 100 29.89 0.10 -4.88
N SER A 101 28.95 -0.61 -5.53
CA SER A 101 29.24 -1.17 -6.84
C SER A 101 29.28 0.00 -7.83
N ILE A 102 30.40 0.12 -8.54
CA ILE A 102 30.59 1.08 -9.65
C ILE A 102 29.76 0.60 -10.83
#